data_AF-A0A432WC30-F1
#
_entry.id   AF-A0A432WC30-F1
#
_cell.length_a   1.000
_cell.length_b   1.000
_cell.length_c   1.000
_cell.angle_alpha   90.00
_cell.angle_beta   90.00
_cell.angle_gamma   90.00
#
_symmetry.space_group_name_H-M   'P 1'
#
loop_
_entity.id
_entity.type
_entity.pdbx_description
1 polymer ?
#
loop_
_entity_poly.entity_id
_entity_poly.type
_entity_poly.pdbx_seq_one_letter_code
_entity_poly.pdbx_strand_id
1 'polypeptide(L)'
;MAIYEFKVEEVNRDGYIAWDAIEESTGNRIALNTSGKHSTGSYPEIGKYLEDTYGINVELEYQEDTADVFDQGKQEWRFVRGTDEIVVKDILRTVFRIAWER
;
A
#
# COMPACT_ATOMS: atom_id res chain seq x y z
N MET A 1 4.07 -18.93 -8.06
CA MET A 1 3.00 -17.97 -7.76
C MET A 1 3.12 -17.62 -6.31
N ALA A 2 3.65 -16.44 -6.01
CA ALA A 2 3.68 -15.89 -4.66
C ALA A 2 2.56 -14.85 -4.55
N ILE A 3 1.93 -14.79 -3.38
CA ILE A 3 0.94 -13.78 -3.05
C ILE A 3 1.51 -12.97 -1.89
N TYR A 4 1.61 -11.66 -2.08
CA TYR A 4 2.05 -10.73 -1.05
C TYR A 4 0.86 -9.92 -0.56
N GLU A 5 0.45 -10.15 0.68
CA GLU A 5 -0.71 -9.49 1.27
C GLU A 5 -0.26 -8.40 2.25
N PHE A 6 -0.80 -7.20 2.04
CA PHE A 6 -0.54 -6.04 2.87
C PHE A 6 -1.85 -5.51 3.45
N LYS A 7 -1.87 -5.27 4.75
CA LYS A 7 -2.96 -4.56 5.43
C LYS A 7 -2.53 -3.13 5.73
N VAL A 8 -3.36 -2.16 5.38
CA VAL A 8 -3.12 -0.76 5.73
C VAL A 8 -3.75 -0.42 7.08
N GLU A 9 -2.99 0.24 7.94
CA GLU A 9 -3.44 0.73 9.24
C GLU A 9 -3.18 2.23 9.41
N GLU A 10 -4.11 2.91 10.09
CA GLU A 10 -3.89 4.25 10.63
C GLU A 10 -2.92 4.17 11.82
N VAL A 11 -1.90 5.03 11.81
CA VAL A 11 -0.95 5.15 12.92
C VAL A 11 -0.79 6.61 13.32
N ASN A 12 -0.53 6.87 14.60
CA ASN A 12 -0.10 8.19 15.05
C ASN A 12 1.43 8.25 14.98
N ARG A 13 1.95 9.16 14.16
CA ARG A 13 3.38 9.42 14.02
C ARG A 13 3.64 10.88 14.33
N ASP A 14 4.35 11.13 15.43
CA ASP A 14 4.73 12.48 15.87
C ASP A 14 3.55 13.46 16.02
N GLY A 15 2.39 12.97 16.46
CA GLY A 15 1.18 13.78 16.63
C GLY A 15 0.33 13.93 15.37
N TYR A 16 0.72 13.31 14.26
CA TYR A 16 -0.02 13.33 12.99
C TYR A 16 -0.60 11.96 12.67
N ILE A 17 -1.75 11.94 12.01
CA ILE A 17 -2.29 10.73 11.38
C ILE A 17 -1.39 10.37 10.20
N ALA A 18 -0.87 9.16 10.22
CA ALA A 18 -0.08 8.56 9.15
C ALA A 18 -0.60 7.14 8.85
N TRP A 19 -0.02 6.51 7.85
CA TRP A 19 -0.48 5.23 7.34
C TRP A 19 0.69 4.26 7.21
N ASP A 20 0.50 3.03 7.68
CA ASP A 20 1.46 1.94 7.49
C ASP A 20 0.82 0.80 6.72
N ALA A 21 1.54 0.23 5.77
CA ALA A 21 1.26 -1.09 5.23
C ALA A 21 1.99 -2.15 6.06
N ILE A 22 1.29 -3.23 6.40
CA ILE A 22 1.81 -4.34 7.18
C ILE A 22 1.75 -5.58 6.30
N GLU A 23 2.90 -6.18 6.02
CA GLU A 23 2.92 -7.47 5.34
C GLU A 23 2.38 -8.55 6.28
N GLU A 24 1.33 -9.25 5.89
CA GLU A 24 0.64 -10.19 6.78
C GLU A 24 1.48 -11.45 7.11
N SER A 25 2.40 -11.84 6.22
CA SER A 25 3.24 -13.01 6.40
C SER A 25 4.39 -12.80 7.39
N THR A 26 4.96 -11.59 7.45
CA THR A 26 6.14 -11.27 8.26
C THR A 26 5.85 -10.33 9.42
N GLY A 27 4.77 -9.56 9.35
CA GLY A 27 4.46 -8.47 10.28
C GLY A 27 5.30 -7.21 10.08
N ASN A 28 6.12 -7.15 9.02
CA ASN A 28 6.95 -5.97 8.72
C ASN A 28 6.07 -4.77 8.36
N ARG A 29 6.44 -3.60 8.89
CA ARG A 29 5.72 -2.34 8.69
C ARG A 29 6.44 -1.43 7.71
N ILE A 30 5.68 -0.86 6.79
CA ILE A 30 6.14 0.02 5.72
C ILE A 30 5.36 1.33 5.83
N ALA A 31 6.04 2.44 6.09
CA ALA A 31 5.39 3.74 6.12
C ALA A 31 4.92 4.12 4.70
N LEU A 32 3.64 4.45 4.56
CA LEU A 32 3.06 4.91 3.31
C LEU A 32 3.03 6.43 3.23
N ASN A 33 2.84 6.95 2.03
CA ASN A 33 2.71 8.38 1.74
C ASN A 33 3.94 9.20 2.18
N THR A 34 5.14 8.65 2.04
CA THR A 34 6.38 9.32 2.47
C THR A 34 7.00 10.20 1.37
N SER A 35 6.59 9.99 0.11
CA SER A 35 7.20 10.59 -1.07
C SER A 35 6.51 11.87 -1.60
N GLY A 36 5.48 12.38 -0.91
CA GLY A 36 4.80 13.65 -1.22
C GLY A 36 3.88 13.65 -2.45
N LYS A 37 3.88 12.59 -3.27
CA LYS A 37 2.87 12.33 -4.31
C LYS A 37 2.03 11.13 -3.91
N HIS A 38 0.71 11.33 -3.87
CA HIS A 38 -0.23 10.30 -3.45
C HIS A 38 -1.36 10.21 -4.47
N SER A 39 -1.35 9.17 -5.28
CA SER A 39 -2.48 8.77 -6.11
C SER A 39 -3.20 7.59 -5.45
N THR A 40 -4.53 7.59 -5.54
CA THR A 40 -5.33 6.43 -5.15
C THR A 40 -4.88 5.22 -5.97
N GLY A 41 -4.69 4.07 -5.32
CA GLY A 41 -4.19 2.87 -5.99
C GLY A 41 -2.69 2.90 -6.30
N SER A 42 -1.92 3.79 -5.65
CA SER A 42 -0.46 3.82 -5.74
C SER A 42 0.21 3.55 -4.39
N TYR A 43 1.21 2.66 -4.40
CA TYR A 43 1.96 2.17 -3.25
C TYR A 43 3.45 1.97 -3.58
N PRO A 44 4.17 3.03 -4.00
CA PRO A 44 5.57 2.93 -4.37
C PRO A 44 6.45 2.44 -3.20
N GLU A 45 6.08 2.73 -1.95
CA GLU A 45 6.80 2.25 -0.77
C GLU A 45 6.71 0.72 -0.60
N ILE A 46 5.57 0.12 -0.97
CA ILE A 46 5.44 -1.35 -0.98
C ILE A 46 6.28 -1.94 -2.13
N GLY A 47 6.25 -1.33 -3.31
CA GLY A 47 7.06 -1.78 -4.45
C GLY A 47 8.55 -1.78 -4.12
N LYS A 48 9.04 -0.70 -3.49
CA LYS A 48 10.41 -0.61 -2.99
C LYS A 48 10.74 -1.68 -1.95
N TYR A 49 9.84 -1.93 -1.00
CA TYR A 49 10.03 -2.98 0.00
C TYR A 49 10.16 -4.37 -0.63
N LEU A 50 9.34 -4.68 -1.65
CA LEU A 50 9.40 -5.95 -2.38
C LEU A 50 10.71 -6.10 -3.16
N GLU A 51 11.22 -5.02 -3.75
CA GLU A 51 12.53 -5.01 -4.41
C GLU A 51 13.66 -5.27 -3.40
N ASP A 52 13.68 -4.52 -2.30
CA ASP A 52 14.73 -4.60 -1.28
C ASP A 52 14.73 -5.96 -0.54
N THR A 53 13.54 -6.55 -0.30
CA THR A 53 13.38 -7.76 0.54
C THR A 53 13.39 -9.04 -0.27
N TYR A 54 12.73 -9.04 -1.43
CA TYR A 54 12.50 -10.23 -2.24
C TYR A 54 13.15 -10.16 -3.64
N GLY A 55 13.77 -9.03 -4.01
CA GLY A 55 14.32 -8.81 -5.34
C GLY A 55 13.25 -8.62 -6.42
N ILE A 56 12.01 -8.29 -6.02
CA ILE A 56 10.87 -8.17 -6.92
C ILE A 56 10.69 -6.70 -7.30
N ASN A 57 11.13 -6.34 -8.51
CA ASN A 57 10.97 -4.98 -9.04
C ASN A 57 9.60 -4.84 -9.72
N VAL A 58 8.66 -4.21 -9.02
CA VAL A 58 7.29 -3.97 -9.48
C VAL A 58 6.83 -2.55 -9.20
N GLU A 59 6.16 -1.96 -10.18
CA GLU A 59 5.44 -0.70 -10.01
C GLU A 59 4.03 -0.99 -9.51
N LEU A 60 3.74 -0.57 -8.28
CA LEU A 60 2.42 -0.66 -7.65
C LEU A 60 1.68 0.65 -7.81
N GLU A 61 1.38 1.00 -9.05
CA GLU A 61 0.45 2.07 -9.41
C GLU A 61 -0.64 1.46 -10.29
N TYR A 62 -1.90 1.82 -10.03
CA TYR A 62 -3.02 1.35 -10.83
C TYR A 62 -2.87 1.80 -12.28
N GLN A 63 -2.94 0.82 -13.19
CA GLN A 63 -2.87 1.06 -14.63
C GLN A 63 -4.07 0.41 -15.33
N GLU A 64 -4.83 1.19 -16.09
CA GLU A 64 -6.05 0.73 -16.78
C GLU A 64 -5.78 -0.42 -17.77
N ASP A 65 -4.59 -0.45 -18.38
CA ASP A 65 -4.18 -1.47 -19.35
C ASP A 65 -3.67 -2.78 -18.72
N THR A 66 -3.74 -2.91 -17.39
CA THR A 66 -3.27 -4.10 -16.66
C THR A 66 -4.43 -4.86 -16.02
N ALA A 67 -4.16 -6.08 -15.51
CA ALA A 67 -5.16 -6.88 -14.79
C ALA A 67 -5.39 -6.39 -13.34
N ASP A 68 -5.11 -5.11 -13.07
CA ASP A 68 -5.28 -4.52 -11.75
C ASP A 68 -6.75 -4.31 -11.43
N VAL A 69 -7.15 -4.68 -10.22
CA VAL A 69 -8.55 -4.63 -9.80
C VAL A 69 -8.64 -3.93 -8.45
N PHE A 70 -9.64 -3.06 -8.33
CA PHE A 70 -10.10 -2.56 -7.05
C PHE A 70 -11.45 -3.20 -6.67
N ASP A 71 -11.45 -4.05 -5.66
CA ASP A 71 -12.67 -4.57 -5.04
C ASP A 71 -13.18 -3.53 -4.02
N GLN A 72 -14.13 -2.71 -4.47
CA GLN A 72 -14.75 -1.68 -3.63
C GLN A 72 -15.45 -2.25 -2.39
N GLY A 73 -16.00 -3.47 -2.46
CA GLY A 73 -16.71 -4.09 -1.34
C GLY A 73 -15.79 -4.48 -0.19
N LYS A 74 -14.52 -4.76 -0.50
CA LYS A 74 -13.48 -5.13 0.47
C LYS A 74 -12.45 -4.04 0.72
N GLN A 75 -12.51 -2.94 -0.03
CA GLN A 75 -11.47 -1.90 -0.06
C GLN A 75 -10.09 -2.49 -0.39
N GLU A 76 -10.04 -3.39 -1.37
CA GLU A 76 -8.85 -4.18 -1.67
C GLU A 76 -8.35 -3.87 -3.08
N TRP A 77 -7.07 -3.51 -3.19
CA TRP A 77 -6.35 -3.42 -4.45
C TRP A 77 -5.64 -4.72 -4.74
N ARG A 78 -5.74 -5.20 -5.97
CA ARG A 78 -4.99 -6.34 -6.47
C ARG A 78 -4.17 -5.91 -7.66
N PHE A 79 -2.85 -6.12 -7.57
CA PHE A 79 -1.91 -5.86 -8.64
C PHE A 79 -1.36 -7.17 -9.15
N VAL A 80 -1.51 -7.42 -10.44
CA VAL A 80 -0.96 -8.62 -11.08
C VAL A 80 0.25 -8.21 -11.90
N ARG A 81 1.42 -8.73 -11.52
CA ARG A 81 2.70 -8.43 -12.18
C ARG A 81 3.38 -9.74 -12.53
N GLY A 82 3.20 -10.18 -13.78
CA GLY A 82 3.72 -11.47 -14.24
C GLY A 82 3.06 -12.64 -13.50
N THR A 83 3.84 -13.37 -12.69
CA THR A 83 3.37 -14.53 -11.91
C THR A 83 3.06 -14.23 -10.45
N ASP A 84 3.27 -12.98 -10.04
CA ASP A 84 3.08 -12.53 -8.67
C ASP A 84 1.81 -11.70 -8.54
N GLU A 85 1.09 -11.90 -7.44
CA GLU A 85 -0.09 -11.13 -7.06
C GLU A 85 0.23 -10.35 -5.79
N ILE A 86 0.02 -9.04 -5.83
CA ILE A 86 0.18 -8.16 -4.68
C ILE A 86 -1.21 -7.67 -4.29
N VAL A 87 -1.63 -8.00 -3.08
CA VAL A 87 -2.94 -7.64 -2.52
C VAL A 87 -2.72 -6.60 -1.44
N VAL A 88 -3.36 -5.44 -1.58
CA VAL A 88 -3.34 -4.38 -0.57
C VAL A 88 -4.77 -4.19 -0.06
N LYS A 89 -5.03 -4.66 1.16
CA LYS A 89 -6.24 -4.40 1.94
C LYS A 89 -6.15 -2.98 2.48
N ASP A 90 -6.63 -2.05 1.68
CA ASP A 90 -6.58 -0.63 1.97
C ASP A 90 -7.74 -0.23 2.91
N ILE A 91 -7.66 0.99 3.40
CA ILE A 91 -8.73 1.65 4.13
C ILE A 91 -9.10 2.93 3.40
N LEU A 92 -10.22 3.57 3.77
CA LEU A 92 -10.54 4.92 3.31
C LEU A 92 -9.49 5.90 3.86
N ARG A 93 -8.36 6.01 3.17
CA ARG A 93 -7.25 6.86 3.55
C ARG A 93 -7.58 8.31 3.23
N THR A 94 -7.49 9.16 4.25
CA THR A 94 -7.36 10.60 3.99
C THR A 94 -5.87 10.87 3.73
N VAL A 95 -5.54 11.37 2.53
CA VAL A 95 -4.14 11.58 2.11
C VAL A 95 -3.35 12.43 3.12
N PHE A 96 -4.00 13.41 3.75
CA PHE A 96 -3.50 14.12 4.94
C PHE A 96 -4.68 14.76 5.69
N ARG A 97 -4.59 14.86 7.03
CA ARG A 97 -5.52 15.66 7.85
C ARG A 97 -4.74 16.37 8.95
N ILE A 98 -4.96 17.66 9.11
CA ILE A 98 -4.41 18.43 10.24
C ILE A 98 -5.28 18.13 11.47
N ALA A 99 -4.71 17.46 12.47
CA ALA A 99 -5.33 17.33 13.78
C ALA A 99 -4.97 18.59 14.60
N TRP A 100 -5.97 19.36 15.02
CA TRP A 100 -5.77 20.42 16.00
C TRP A 100 -5.97 19.82 17.39
N GLU A 101 -4.95 19.88 18.25
CA GLU A 101 -5.15 19.68 19.68
C GLU A 101 -6.01 20.85 20.21
N ARG A 102 -7.06 20.53 20.97
CA ARG A 102 -7.96 21.50 21.59
C ARG A 102 -7.48 21.85 22.99
#